data_AF-A0A5J4NNP2-F1
#
_entry.id   AF-A0A5J4NNP2-F1
#
_cell.length_a   1.000
_cell.length_b   1.000
_cell.length_c   1.000
_cell.angle_alpha   90.00
_cell.angle_beta   90.00
_cell.angle_gamma   90.00
#
_symmetry.space_group_name_H-M   'P 1'
#
loop_
_entity.id
_entity.type
_entity.pdbx_description
1 polymer ?
#
loop_
_entity_poly.entity_id
_entity_poly.type
_entity_poly.pdbx_seq_one_letter_code
_entity_poly.pdbx_strand_id
1 'polypeptide(L)'
;MFVRLLFRQARLWVNNLKYGVRLVQIAFRFPNQNTCVHLPLVCQARSSLLPKTSLLGLIAICATQDDIFSAIAAKKYRYIEKVIKKDPDLCGTRHSLGWTPLMAAVVMRDYEMTKLLLNSGVNPNDVDHFPGSLKLARERNMYYGDVEWRRLTQFSDFLNPAADFRGCTALHYAVLVNDLKLVELLIEKGADVSAVNERGHRPIMYAKDNAIKELLRKAEVEHEKRKAEKEREERRLQPLESRLRKALVGQEAAIRTVSAAIRRKENGWYDEDHPLVFLFLGSSGIGKTELAKQVAAYLHKDVKKGFIRIDMSEYQQKHEVSKFIGSPPGYIGHEQGGQLTEALAACPNAVVLFDETEKAHPDVLTALLQLFDEVSVVTCEFVRLNVSVRLNVVILRTDYFSHPKGPIDGWSWTHNRLQGRNFYYDF
;
A
#
# COMPACT_ATOMS: atom_id res chain seq x y z
N MET A 1 32.97 41.28 26.89
CA MET A 1 33.23 41.64 28.31
C MET A 1 32.85 40.53 29.30
N PHE A 2 31.79 39.74 29.03
CA PHE A 2 31.30 38.63 29.90
C PHE A 2 32.26 37.42 30.03
N VAL A 3 32.93 37.01 28.93
CA VAL A 3 33.88 35.88 28.93
C VAL A 3 35.18 36.19 29.71
N ARG A 4 35.59 37.46 29.77
CA ARG A 4 36.79 37.89 30.52
C ARG A 4 36.55 37.95 32.04
N LEU A 5 35.31 38.16 32.48
CA LEU A 5 34.94 38.16 33.90
C LEU A 5 34.88 36.73 34.47
N LEU A 6 34.34 35.78 33.69
CA LEU A 6 34.30 34.35 34.03
C LEU A 6 35.71 33.74 34.21
N PHE A 7 36.65 34.08 33.32
CA PHE A 7 38.04 33.60 33.45
C PHE A 7 38.82 34.26 34.59
N ARG A 8 38.51 35.52 34.96
CA ARG A 8 39.22 36.25 36.03
C ARG A 8 38.76 35.81 37.43
N GLN A 9 37.47 35.48 37.61
CA GLN A 9 36.96 34.89 38.86
C GLN A 9 37.42 33.44 39.06
N ALA A 10 37.47 32.62 37.99
CA ALA A 10 37.97 31.24 38.09
C ALA A 10 39.46 31.19 38.49
N ARG A 11 40.28 32.14 38.02
CA ARG A 11 41.72 32.21 38.34
C ARG A 11 42.01 32.65 39.78
N LEU A 12 41.16 33.49 40.37
CA LEU A 12 41.30 33.94 41.76
C LEU A 12 40.92 32.85 42.78
N TRP A 13 40.12 31.86 42.38
CA TRP A 13 39.67 30.79 43.28
C TRP A 13 40.62 29.58 43.34
N VAL A 14 41.40 29.33 42.28
CA VAL A 14 42.37 28.22 42.24
C VAL A 14 43.58 28.44 43.17
N ASN A 15 43.89 29.68 43.54
CA ASN A 15 45.06 29.99 44.37
C ASN A 15 44.85 29.88 45.89
N ASN A 16 43.62 29.67 46.38
CA ASN A 16 43.31 29.66 47.82
C ASN A 16 42.97 28.29 48.42
N LEU A 17 43.13 27.19 47.67
CA LEU A 17 42.94 25.83 48.19
C LEU A 17 44.27 25.16 48.50
N LYS A 18 44.99 25.68 49.50
CA LYS A 18 45.91 24.89 50.32
C LYS A 18 45.18 24.52 51.61
N TYR A 19 45.10 23.22 51.88
CA TYR A 19 44.56 22.55 53.06
C TYR A 19 43.04 22.31 53.12
N GLY A 20 42.67 21.04 53.26
CA GLY A 20 41.44 20.60 53.91
C GLY A 20 40.21 20.49 53.00
N VAL A 21 39.84 19.25 52.63
CA VAL A 21 38.59 18.92 51.96
C VAL A 21 37.38 19.32 52.84
N ARG A 22 36.49 20.15 52.31
CA ARG A 22 35.05 20.17 52.63
C ARG A 22 34.24 20.37 51.35
N LEU A 23 33.27 19.49 51.13
CA LEU A 23 32.28 19.55 50.06
C LEU A 23 31.57 20.91 50.03
N VAL A 24 31.64 21.62 48.91
CA VAL A 24 30.76 22.76 48.62
C VAL A 24 29.96 22.37 47.38
N GLN A 25 28.66 22.11 47.56
CA GLN A 25 27.71 22.02 46.45
C GLN A 25 27.62 23.40 45.78
N ILE A 26 27.94 23.48 44.49
CA ILE A 26 27.73 24.69 43.70
C ILE A 26 26.38 24.54 42.99
N ALA A 27 25.35 25.18 43.52
CA ALA A 27 24.06 25.34 42.85
C ALA A 27 24.07 26.68 42.08
N PHE A 28 23.99 26.64 40.75
CA PHE A 28 23.74 27.82 39.95
C PHE A 28 22.23 28.10 39.92
N ARG A 29 21.80 29.19 40.56
CA ARG A 29 20.42 29.69 40.49
C ARG A 29 20.36 30.83 39.49
N PHE A 30 19.75 30.60 38.32
CA PHE A 30 19.44 31.67 37.38
C PHE A 30 18.19 32.44 37.85
N PRO A 31 18.15 33.78 37.78
CA PRO A 31 16.96 34.52 38.14
C PRO A 31 15.93 34.37 37.00
N ASN A 32 15.03 33.39 37.16
CA ASN A 32 13.68 33.25 36.58
C ASN A 32 13.27 31.88 36.00
N GLN A 33 13.97 30.76 36.27
CA GLN A 33 13.41 29.41 36.04
C GLN A 33 13.85 28.43 37.14
N ASN A 34 12.89 27.71 37.73
CA ASN A 34 13.12 26.64 38.73
C ASN A 34 13.62 25.36 38.03
N THR A 35 14.87 25.36 37.57
CA THR A 35 15.54 24.16 37.08
C THR A 35 16.92 24.05 37.71
N CYS A 36 17.10 23.02 38.56
CA CYS A 36 18.41 22.66 39.13
C CYS A 36 19.09 21.65 38.20
N VAL A 37 20.26 22.00 37.65
CA VAL A 37 21.09 21.07 36.88
C VAL A 37 22.05 20.37 37.84
N HIS A 38 21.92 19.06 38.00
CA HIS A 38 22.89 18.23 38.73
C HIS A 38 23.93 17.66 37.76
N LEU A 39 25.19 18.05 37.95
CA LEU A 39 26.36 17.44 37.29
C LEU A 39 26.98 16.40 38.24
N PRO A 40 27.19 15.13 37.84
CA PRO A 40 27.94 14.19 38.64
C PRO A 40 29.44 14.45 38.43
N LEU A 41 30.13 14.88 39.48
CA LEU A 41 31.59 14.94 39.55
C LEU A 41 32.11 13.66 40.23
N VAL A 42 32.77 12.80 39.45
CA VAL A 42 33.52 11.65 39.98
C VAL A 42 34.87 12.17 40.48
N CYS A 43 35.06 12.22 41.79
CA CYS A 43 36.38 12.32 42.41
C CYS A 43 36.99 10.92 42.55
N GLN A 44 38.21 10.71 42.07
CA GLN A 44 39.06 9.63 42.58
C GLN A 44 40.30 10.22 43.25
N ALA A 45 40.39 10.00 44.56
CA ALA A 45 41.65 10.01 45.29
C ALA A 45 42.27 8.60 45.27
N ARG A 46 43.60 8.57 45.29
CA ARG A 46 44.49 7.43 45.13
C ARG A 46 44.14 6.21 46.00
N SER A 47 44.02 5.04 45.39
CA SER A 47 44.72 3.82 45.85
C SER A 47 44.68 2.74 44.75
N SER A 48 45.72 1.92 44.78
CA SER A 48 46.12 0.88 43.84
C SER A 48 45.10 -0.25 43.65
N LEU A 49 45.12 -0.82 42.43
CA LEU A 49 44.62 -2.14 41.98
C LEU A 49 43.20 -2.23 41.35
N LEU A 50 43.21 -2.72 40.10
CA LEU A 50 42.15 -3.39 39.30
C LEU A 50 41.17 -2.54 38.45
N PRO A 51 40.65 -3.07 37.31
CA PRO A 51 41.36 -3.57 36.13
C PRO A 51 40.98 -2.77 34.86
N LYS A 52 41.81 -2.82 33.82
CA LYS A 52 41.69 -2.08 32.55
C LYS A 52 40.48 -2.45 31.64
N THR A 53 39.37 -2.96 32.17
CA THR A 53 38.29 -3.54 31.34
C THR A 53 36.91 -2.92 31.46
N SER A 54 36.67 -1.88 32.28
CA SER A 54 35.32 -1.29 32.42
C SER A 54 35.07 0.03 31.69
N LEU A 55 36.12 0.72 31.19
CA LEU A 55 35.93 1.99 30.47
C LEU A 55 35.57 1.82 28.98
N LEU A 56 35.89 0.67 28.39
CA LEU A 56 35.46 0.31 27.03
C LEU A 56 33.99 -0.15 26.98
N GLY A 57 33.39 -0.52 28.11
CA GLY A 57 31.99 -0.97 28.18
C GLY A 57 30.97 0.15 28.37
N LEU A 58 31.34 1.26 29.02
CA LEU A 58 30.42 2.38 29.31
C LEU A 58 30.37 3.46 28.23
N ILE A 59 31.40 3.54 27.36
CA ILE A 59 31.38 4.40 26.16
C ILE A 59 30.59 3.73 25.02
N ALA A 60 30.29 2.43 25.12
CA ALA A 60 29.65 1.65 24.07
C ALA A 60 28.12 1.77 24.02
N ILE A 61 27.45 2.42 24.98
CA ILE A 61 25.97 2.32 25.13
C ILE A 61 25.24 3.63 24.73
N CYS A 62 25.94 4.74 24.49
CA CYS A 62 25.32 6.00 24.03
C CYS A 62 25.72 6.45 22.61
N ALA A 63 26.55 5.69 21.88
CA ALA A 63 27.13 6.13 20.60
C ALA A 63 26.57 5.44 19.33
N THR A 64 25.69 4.44 19.46
CA THR A 64 25.52 3.47 18.37
C THR A 64 24.63 3.91 17.20
N GLN A 65 23.74 4.90 17.38
CA GLN A 65 22.84 5.36 16.30
C GLN A 65 23.33 6.63 15.58
N ASP A 66 24.01 7.53 16.30
CA ASP A 66 24.57 8.77 15.72
C ASP A 66 25.86 8.51 14.90
N ASP A 67 26.48 7.34 15.05
CA ASP A 67 27.73 6.98 14.39
C ASP A 67 27.60 6.75 12.88
N ILE A 68 26.46 6.25 12.38
CA ILE A 68 26.31 5.95 10.94
C ILE A 68 26.06 7.24 10.17
N PHE A 69 25.14 8.07 10.64
CA PHE A 69 24.81 9.33 9.99
C PHE A 69 26.01 10.28 10.02
N SER A 70 26.76 10.32 11.12
CA SER A 70 28.01 11.08 11.19
C SER A 70 29.12 10.47 10.32
N ALA A 71 29.19 9.13 10.19
CA ALA A 71 30.14 8.48 9.27
C ALA A 71 29.80 8.75 7.79
N ILE A 72 28.52 8.82 7.43
CA ILE A 72 28.05 9.20 6.09
C ILE A 72 28.38 10.67 5.84
N ALA A 73 28.09 11.54 6.80
CA ALA A 73 28.44 12.96 6.74
C ALA A 73 29.96 13.18 6.54
N ALA A 74 30.78 12.34 7.20
CA ALA A 74 32.23 12.35 7.08
C ALA A 74 32.79 11.54 5.89
N LYS A 75 31.94 10.98 5.02
CA LYS A 75 32.31 10.17 3.84
C LYS A 75 33.27 9.02 4.14
N LYS A 76 33.07 8.33 5.27
CA LYS A 76 33.93 7.22 5.71
C LYS A 76 33.51 5.87 5.08
N TYR A 77 33.69 5.73 3.76
CA TYR A 77 33.29 4.53 3.00
C TYR A 77 33.76 3.21 3.62
N ARG A 78 35.06 3.09 3.94
CA ARG A 78 35.65 1.87 4.52
C ARG A 78 35.10 1.49 5.88
N TYR A 79 34.67 2.48 6.67
CA TYR A 79 34.06 2.22 7.97
C TYR A 79 32.66 1.66 7.78
N ILE A 80 31.87 2.28 6.90
CA ILE A 80 30.51 1.87 6.58
C ILE A 80 30.49 0.47 5.97
N GLU A 81 31.38 0.15 5.04
CA GLU A 81 31.50 -1.22 4.51
C GLU A 81 31.76 -2.27 5.60
N LYS A 82 32.60 -1.95 6.60
CA LYS A 82 32.87 -2.85 7.72
C LYS A 82 31.66 -2.99 8.65
N VAL A 83 30.94 -1.90 8.86
CA VAL A 83 29.74 -1.88 9.70
C VAL A 83 28.60 -2.65 9.03
N ILE A 84 28.36 -2.43 7.73
CA ILE A 84 27.39 -3.17 6.92
C ILE A 84 27.65 -4.68 6.96
N LYS A 85 28.93 -5.09 6.85
CA LYS A 85 29.30 -6.50 6.92
C LYS A 85 29.06 -7.15 8.27
N LYS A 86 29.06 -6.35 9.36
CA LYS A 86 28.81 -6.85 10.71
C LYS A 86 27.32 -6.90 11.01
N ASP A 87 26.62 -5.80 10.73
CA ASP A 87 25.21 -5.61 11.05
C ASP A 87 24.46 -5.03 9.83
N PRO A 88 23.84 -5.88 8.98
CA PRO A 88 23.10 -5.43 7.79
C PRO A 88 21.87 -4.58 8.12
N ASP A 89 21.18 -4.91 9.22
CA ASP A 89 19.94 -4.24 9.67
C ASP A 89 20.16 -2.77 10.03
N LEU A 90 21.41 -2.41 10.30
CA LEU A 90 21.80 -1.07 10.71
C LEU A 90 21.50 -0.03 9.61
N CYS A 91 21.44 -0.44 8.34
CA CYS A 91 21.17 0.44 7.21
C CYS A 91 19.69 0.80 7.05
N GLY A 92 18.79 0.03 7.69
CA GLY A 92 17.36 0.32 7.79
C GLY A 92 17.01 1.19 9.00
N THR A 93 18.00 1.55 9.83
CA THR A 93 17.76 2.40 10.99
C THR A 93 17.33 3.79 10.57
N ARG A 94 16.42 4.40 11.34
CA ARG A 94 15.92 5.74 11.07
C ARG A 94 16.57 6.72 12.03
N HIS A 95 16.94 7.88 11.50
CA HIS A 95 17.41 8.96 12.34
C HIS A 95 16.31 9.37 13.32
N SER A 96 16.70 9.98 14.46
CA SER A 96 15.73 10.45 15.44
C SER A 96 14.66 11.32 14.79
N LEU A 97 15.00 12.14 13.79
CA LEU A 97 14.05 13.05 13.14
C LEU A 97 13.27 12.44 11.96
N GLY A 98 13.56 11.19 11.54
CA GLY A 98 12.69 10.43 10.61
C GLY A 98 13.31 9.91 9.31
N TRP A 99 14.46 10.45 8.87
CA TRP A 99 15.08 10.09 7.59
C TRP A 99 15.93 8.81 7.67
N THR A 100 16.22 8.21 6.52
CA THR A 100 17.09 7.02 6.40
C THR A 100 18.52 7.38 5.99
N PRO A 101 19.52 6.50 6.26
CA PRO A 101 20.90 6.66 5.81
C PRO A 101 21.02 6.88 4.30
N LEU A 102 20.16 6.20 3.52
CA LEU A 102 20.09 6.35 2.07
C LEU A 102 19.68 7.77 1.67
N MET A 103 18.66 8.34 2.32
CA MET A 103 18.25 9.73 2.05
C MET A 103 19.36 10.72 2.37
N ALA A 104 20.10 10.51 3.46
CA ALA A 104 21.23 11.37 3.81
C ALA A 104 22.32 11.33 2.73
N ALA A 105 22.68 10.14 2.23
CA ALA A 105 23.66 9.99 1.15
C ALA A 105 23.21 10.66 -0.17
N VAL A 106 21.93 10.52 -0.53
CA VAL A 106 21.34 11.14 -1.74
C VAL A 106 21.34 12.66 -1.63
N VAL A 107 20.91 13.19 -0.48
CA VAL A 107 20.88 14.63 -0.20
C VAL A 107 22.27 15.26 -0.23
N MET A 108 23.28 14.51 0.21
CA MET A 108 24.70 14.89 0.14
C MET A 108 25.32 14.76 -1.27
N ARG A 109 24.56 14.31 -2.28
CA ARG A 109 25.03 14.05 -3.65
C ARG A 109 26.16 13.02 -3.72
N ASP A 110 26.16 12.05 -2.80
CA ASP A 110 27.22 11.04 -2.72
C ASP A 110 26.82 9.75 -3.45
N TYR A 111 27.19 9.67 -4.73
CA TYR A 111 26.89 8.53 -5.60
C TYR A 111 27.48 7.22 -5.09
N GLU A 112 28.75 7.22 -4.68
CA GLU A 112 29.44 5.99 -4.24
C GLU A 112 28.86 5.48 -2.92
N MET A 113 28.56 6.39 -1.98
CA MET A 113 27.89 6.01 -0.73
C MET A 113 26.49 5.44 -0.99
N THR A 114 25.73 6.08 -1.87
CA THR A 114 24.38 5.63 -2.25
C THR A 114 24.42 4.24 -2.87
N LYS A 115 25.40 3.99 -3.75
CA LYS A 115 25.62 2.68 -4.38
C LYS A 115 25.99 1.60 -3.36
N LEU A 116 26.86 1.91 -2.40
CA LEU A 116 27.22 0.98 -1.32
C LEU A 116 26.00 0.61 -0.46
N LEU A 117 25.19 1.59 -0.08
CA LEU A 117 23.97 1.36 0.72
C LEU A 117 22.90 0.59 -0.05
N LEU A 118 22.70 0.85 -1.33
CA LEU A 118 21.74 0.10 -2.14
C LEU A 118 22.21 -1.34 -2.38
N ASN A 119 23.51 -1.57 -2.53
CA ASN A 119 24.07 -2.91 -2.65
C ASN A 119 23.97 -3.73 -1.36
N SER A 120 23.84 -3.09 -0.20
CA SER A 120 23.64 -3.77 1.08
C SER A 120 22.19 -4.20 1.34
N GLY A 121 21.27 -3.98 0.39
CA GLY A 121 19.87 -4.41 0.50
C GLY A 121 18.94 -3.39 1.17
N VAL A 122 19.35 -2.11 1.25
CA VAL A 122 18.45 -1.05 1.73
C VAL A 122 17.28 -0.86 0.77
N ASN A 123 16.07 -0.75 1.30
CA ASN A 123 14.88 -0.49 0.51
C ASN A 123 14.87 0.96 0.00
N PRO A 124 14.92 1.22 -1.32
CA PRO A 124 14.89 2.58 -1.86
C PRO A 124 13.55 3.31 -1.65
N ASN A 125 12.50 2.55 -1.32
CA ASN A 125 11.13 3.03 -1.18
C ASN A 125 10.75 3.39 0.26
N ASP A 126 11.71 3.33 1.20
CA ASP A 126 11.49 3.87 2.53
C ASP A 126 11.19 5.38 2.46
N VAL A 127 10.23 5.81 3.28
CA VAL A 127 9.72 7.19 3.30
C VAL A 127 10.25 7.99 4.48
N ASP A 128 10.47 9.31 4.32
CA ASP A 128 10.79 10.21 5.44
C ASP A 128 9.53 10.41 6.29
N HIS A 129 9.72 10.53 7.60
CA HIS A 129 8.65 10.79 8.59
C HIS A 129 8.71 12.21 9.16
N PHE A 130 9.58 13.09 8.65
CA PHE A 130 9.75 14.44 9.16
C PHE A 130 8.56 15.36 8.85
N PRO A 131 7.73 15.74 9.85
CA PRO A 131 6.51 16.53 9.65
C PRO A 131 6.76 18.04 9.54
N GLY A 132 8.02 18.48 9.62
CA GLY A 132 8.40 19.88 9.82
C GLY A 132 8.89 20.15 11.24
N SER A 133 9.78 21.13 11.39
CA SER A 133 10.45 21.47 12.67
C SER A 133 9.47 21.78 13.80
N LEU A 134 8.43 22.58 13.55
CA LEU A 134 7.47 23.00 14.57
C LEU A 134 6.64 21.83 15.09
N LYS A 135 6.13 21.00 14.18
CA LYS A 135 5.24 19.89 14.53
C LYS A 135 6.02 18.80 15.26
N LEU A 136 7.21 18.46 14.77
CA LEU A 136 8.07 17.47 15.40
C LEU A 136 8.53 17.90 16.80
N ALA A 137 8.88 19.17 16.98
CA ALA A 137 9.27 19.71 18.28
C ALA A 137 8.17 19.55 19.33
N ARG A 138 6.90 19.81 18.94
CA ARG A 138 5.73 19.60 19.81
C ARG A 138 5.48 18.13 20.09
N GLU A 139 5.51 17.28 19.07
CA GLU A 139 5.27 15.83 19.20
C GLU A 139 6.29 15.14 20.12
N ARG A 140 7.53 15.63 20.14
CA ARG A 140 8.64 15.01 20.87
C ARG A 140 9.12 15.79 22.09
N ASN A 141 8.41 16.86 22.48
CA ASN A 141 8.81 17.77 23.56
C ASN A 141 10.27 18.24 23.44
N MET A 142 10.70 18.55 22.21
CA MET A 142 12.04 19.08 21.93
C MET A 142 11.97 20.60 21.73
N TYR A 143 13.08 21.30 21.95
CA TYR A 143 13.16 22.71 21.55
C TYR A 143 13.14 22.82 20.02
N TYR A 144 12.34 23.74 19.52
CA TYR A 144 12.20 24.02 18.09
C TYR A 144 13.56 24.25 17.41
N GLY A 145 14.41 25.08 18.02
CA GLY A 145 15.74 25.39 17.51
C GLY A 145 16.66 24.16 17.43
N ASP A 146 16.51 23.20 18.34
CA ASP A 146 17.32 21.97 18.31
C ASP A 146 16.96 21.08 17.12
N VAL A 147 15.66 20.99 16.80
CA VAL A 147 15.17 20.20 15.66
C VAL A 147 15.66 20.80 14.35
N GLU A 148 15.54 22.13 14.19
CA GLU A 148 16.07 22.83 13.01
C GLU A 148 17.57 22.70 12.91
N TRP A 149 18.29 22.92 14.00
CA TRP A 149 19.74 22.82 14.03
C TRP A 149 20.22 21.43 13.60
N ARG A 150 19.62 20.37 14.13
CA ARG A 150 19.95 18.99 13.75
C ARG A 150 19.63 18.70 12.29
N ARG A 151 18.47 19.13 11.78
CA ARG A 151 18.12 18.92 10.36
C ARG A 151 19.09 19.68 9.43
N LEU A 152 19.45 20.92 9.77
CA LEU A 152 20.38 21.73 8.98
C LEU A 152 21.81 21.17 8.99
N THR A 153 22.31 20.77 10.17
CA THR A 153 23.70 20.35 10.33
C THR A 153 23.96 18.88 9.98
N GLN A 154 23.00 17.99 10.25
CA GLN A 154 23.18 16.53 10.07
C GLN A 154 22.58 16.01 8.77
N PHE A 155 21.66 16.74 8.13
CA PHE A 155 20.98 16.29 6.92
C PHE A 155 21.24 17.22 5.73
N SER A 156 20.82 18.48 5.82
CA SER A 156 20.98 19.44 4.73
C SER A 156 20.69 20.86 5.15
N ASP A 157 21.54 21.78 4.71
CA ASP A 157 21.39 23.23 4.81
C ASP A 157 20.54 23.83 3.67
N PHE A 158 20.35 23.12 2.55
CA PHE A 158 19.57 23.59 1.41
C PHE A 158 18.06 23.34 1.54
N LEU A 159 17.65 22.41 2.40
CA LEU A 159 16.25 22.08 2.64
C LEU A 159 15.64 23.00 3.69
N ASN A 160 14.42 23.49 3.44
CA ASN A 160 13.68 24.25 4.45
C ASN A 160 13.23 23.32 5.60
N PRO A 161 13.76 23.43 6.83
CA PRO A 161 13.41 22.56 7.94
C PRO A 161 11.97 22.76 8.45
N ALA A 162 11.29 23.85 8.09
CA ALA A 162 9.89 24.07 8.41
C ALA A 162 8.92 23.33 7.47
N ALA A 163 9.40 22.83 6.32
CA ALA A 163 8.56 22.10 5.38
C ALA A 163 8.25 20.67 5.85
N ASP A 164 7.10 20.15 5.42
CA ASP A 164 6.67 18.77 5.65
C ASP A 164 7.24 17.89 4.55
N PHE A 165 7.99 16.88 4.96
CA PHE A 165 8.63 15.90 4.08
C PHE A 165 8.11 14.48 4.32
N ARG A 166 7.01 14.32 5.07
CA ARG A 166 6.43 12.99 5.29
C ARG A 166 6.04 12.31 3.98
N GLY A 167 6.37 11.04 3.85
CA GLY A 167 6.10 10.26 2.64
C GLY A 167 7.12 10.46 1.52
N CYS A 168 8.12 11.36 1.67
CA CYS A 168 9.15 11.53 0.65
C CYS A 168 10.12 10.34 0.63
N THR A 169 10.25 9.68 -0.52
CA THR A 169 11.23 8.60 -0.74
C THR A 169 12.60 9.15 -1.14
N ALA A 170 13.63 8.28 -1.17
CA ALA A 170 14.96 8.66 -1.66
C ALA A 170 14.93 9.25 -3.08
N LEU A 171 14.02 8.77 -3.94
CA LEU A 171 13.83 9.29 -5.30
C LEU A 171 13.31 10.73 -5.30
N HIS A 172 12.41 11.11 -4.39
CA HIS A 172 11.96 12.49 -4.25
C HIS A 172 13.13 13.44 -3.96
N TYR A 173 14.04 13.02 -3.06
CA TYR A 173 15.22 13.81 -2.74
C TYR A 173 16.21 13.89 -3.91
N ALA A 174 16.47 12.79 -4.62
CA ALA A 174 17.38 12.78 -5.76
C ALA A 174 16.94 13.75 -6.87
N VAL A 175 15.63 13.78 -7.15
CA VAL A 175 15.03 14.71 -8.12
C VAL A 175 15.10 16.16 -7.63
N LEU A 176 14.82 16.41 -6.36
CA LEU A 176 14.90 17.74 -5.76
C LEU A 176 16.34 18.31 -5.77
N VAL A 177 17.31 17.45 -5.48
CA VAL A 177 18.76 17.71 -5.57
C VAL A 177 19.21 17.92 -7.02
N ASN A 178 18.38 17.51 -7.98
CA ASN A 178 18.61 17.67 -9.41
C ASN A 178 19.90 16.95 -9.86
N ASP A 179 20.06 15.70 -9.45
CA ASP A 179 21.19 14.84 -9.84
C ASP A 179 20.70 13.64 -10.67
N LEU A 180 20.98 13.70 -11.97
CA LEU A 180 20.57 12.70 -12.94
C LEU A 180 21.17 11.32 -12.66
N LYS A 181 22.43 11.24 -12.22
CA LYS A 181 23.11 9.95 -11.97
C LYS A 181 22.52 9.21 -10.77
N LEU A 182 22.12 9.96 -9.74
CA LEU A 182 21.45 9.39 -8.57
C LEU A 182 20.04 8.91 -8.91
N VAL A 183 19.31 9.66 -9.74
CA VAL A 183 17.99 9.25 -10.22
C VAL A 183 18.08 7.95 -11.02
N GLU A 184 19.02 7.83 -11.96
CA GLU A 184 19.25 6.60 -12.72
C GLU A 184 19.58 5.41 -11.80
N LEU A 185 20.51 5.59 -10.87
CA LEU A 185 20.89 4.54 -9.91
C LEU A 185 19.71 4.06 -9.06
N LEU A 186 18.87 4.98 -8.59
CA LEU A 186 17.70 4.63 -7.77
C LEU A 186 16.64 3.87 -8.59
N ILE A 187 16.39 4.30 -9.84
CA ILE A 187 15.46 3.60 -10.74
C ILE A 187 15.97 2.18 -11.04
N GLU A 188 17.26 2.03 -11.34
CA GLU A 188 17.89 0.71 -11.57
C GLU A 188 17.74 -0.22 -10.36
N LYS A 189 17.79 0.33 -9.15
CA LYS A 189 17.64 -0.41 -7.89
C LYS A 189 16.20 -0.60 -7.44
N GLY A 190 15.21 -0.24 -8.27
CA GLY A 190 13.79 -0.51 -8.01
C GLY A 190 13.08 0.55 -7.16
N ALA A 191 13.53 1.81 -7.22
CA ALA A 191 12.77 2.92 -6.65
C ALA A 191 11.44 3.11 -7.39
N ASP A 192 10.36 3.28 -6.64
CA ASP A 192 9.02 3.52 -7.16
C ASP A 192 8.90 4.98 -7.63
N VAL A 193 8.83 5.12 -8.94
CA VAL A 193 8.63 6.39 -9.65
C VAL A 193 7.24 6.98 -9.44
N SER A 194 6.26 6.13 -9.09
CA SER A 194 4.86 6.50 -8.92
C SER A 194 4.49 6.86 -7.48
N ALA A 195 5.42 6.69 -6.54
CA ALA A 195 5.21 6.96 -5.13
C ALA A 195 4.68 8.39 -4.89
N VAL A 196 3.70 8.53 -4.00
CA VAL A 196 3.16 9.82 -3.57
C VAL A 196 3.52 10.09 -2.13
N ASN A 197 3.92 11.33 -1.83
CA ASN A 197 4.12 11.76 -0.45
C ASN A 197 2.80 12.19 0.21
N GLU A 198 2.83 12.56 1.49
CA GLU A 198 1.64 13.00 2.25
C GLU A 198 1.01 14.30 1.70
N ARG A 199 1.70 15.02 0.82
CA ARG A 199 1.16 16.18 0.09
C ARG A 199 0.50 15.80 -1.23
N GLY A 200 0.52 14.53 -1.61
CA GLY A 200 0.03 14.03 -2.90
C GLY A 200 0.96 14.30 -4.08
N HIS A 201 2.21 14.72 -3.83
CA HIS A 201 3.17 14.99 -4.90
C HIS A 201 3.96 13.75 -5.28
N ARG A 202 4.16 13.56 -6.58
CA ARG A 202 5.04 12.53 -7.16
C ARG A 202 6.46 13.07 -7.36
N PRO A 203 7.50 12.22 -7.46
CA PRO A 203 8.88 12.64 -7.69
C PRO A 203 9.03 13.56 -8.91
N ILE A 204 8.32 13.27 -10.01
CA ILE A 204 8.36 14.06 -11.25
C ILE A 204 7.93 15.52 -11.06
N MET A 205 7.08 15.82 -10.07
CA MET A 205 6.61 17.18 -9.77
C MET A 205 7.71 18.06 -9.18
N TYR A 206 8.73 17.47 -8.56
CA TYR A 206 9.90 18.19 -8.02
C TYR A 206 10.98 18.45 -9.06
N ALA A 207 10.90 17.81 -10.23
CA ALA A 207 11.93 17.93 -11.25
C ALA A 207 11.93 19.34 -11.86
N LYS A 208 13.07 20.01 -11.80
CA LYS A 208 13.29 21.28 -12.50
C LYS A 208 13.73 21.03 -13.94
N ASP A 209 14.68 20.11 -14.11
CA ASP A 209 15.28 19.81 -15.41
C ASP A 209 14.39 18.96 -16.31
N ASN A 210 14.38 19.30 -17.60
CA ASN A 210 13.64 18.55 -18.62
C ASN A 210 14.22 17.14 -18.84
N ALA A 211 15.53 16.96 -18.67
CA ALA A 211 16.18 15.65 -18.80
C ALA A 211 15.65 14.65 -17.75
N ILE A 212 15.56 15.09 -16.49
CA ILE A 212 15.04 14.26 -15.38
C ILE A 212 13.55 13.96 -15.59
N LYS A 213 12.76 14.95 -16.03
CA LYS A 213 11.33 14.73 -16.35
C LYS A 213 11.15 13.65 -17.41
N GLU A 214 11.95 13.70 -18.47
CA GLU A 214 11.85 12.73 -19.56
C GLU A 214 12.28 11.33 -19.12
N LEU A 215 13.34 11.21 -18.32
CA LEU A 215 13.75 9.94 -17.71
C LEU A 215 12.66 9.34 -16.82
N LEU A 216 12.04 10.15 -15.96
CA LEU A 216 10.96 9.70 -15.08
C LEU A 216 9.73 9.27 -15.87
N ARG A 217 9.32 10.00 -16.92
CA ARG A 217 8.21 9.59 -17.79
C ARG A 217 8.46 8.24 -18.46
N LYS A 218 9.67 8.02 -18.97
CA LYS A 218 10.05 6.73 -19.57
C LYS A 218 10.02 5.61 -18.52
N ALA A 219 10.55 5.88 -17.33
CA ALA A 219 10.57 4.93 -16.24
C ALA A 219 9.16 4.59 -15.72
N GLU A 220 8.23 5.56 -15.69
CA GLU A 220 6.83 5.33 -15.33
C GLU A 220 6.15 4.34 -16.28
N VAL A 221 6.26 4.56 -17.59
CA VAL A 221 5.68 3.67 -18.60
C VAL A 221 6.27 2.26 -18.51
N GLU A 222 7.59 2.16 -18.32
CA GLU A 222 8.28 0.87 -18.16
C GLU A 222 7.86 0.15 -16.87
N HIS A 223 7.73 0.87 -15.76
CA HIS A 223 7.30 0.32 -14.49
C HIS A 223 5.86 -0.19 -14.55
N GLU A 224 4.95 0.55 -15.20
CA GLU A 224 3.57 0.11 -15.42
C GLU A 224 3.51 -1.16 -16.27
N LYS A 225 4.31 -1.24 -17.34
CA LYS A 225 4.43 -2.46 -18.16
C LYS A 225 4.94 -3.65 -17.35
N ARG A 226 6.02 -3.48 -16.57
CA ARG A 226 6.57 -4.54 -15.71
C ARG A 226 5.58 -5.00 -14.65
N LYS A 227 4.84 -4.06 -14.05
CA LYS A 227 3.78 -4.39 -13.08
C LYS A 227 2.68 -5.20 -13.74
N ALA A 228 2.20 -4.78 -14.92
CA ALA A 228 1.20 -5.50 -15.69
C ALA A 228 1.68 -6.89 -16.11
N GLU A 229 2.94 -7.03 -16.52
CA GLU A 229 3.56 -8.31 -16.87
C GLU A 229 3.69 -9.23 -15.66
N LYS A 230 4.19 -8.73 -14.52
CA LYS A 230 4.26 -9.48 -13.28
C LYS A 230 2.88 -9.94 -12.81
N GLU A 231 1.87 -9.08 -12.88
CA GLU A 231 0.49 -9.46 -12.58
C GLU A 231 -0.04 -10.55 -13.52
N ARG A 232 0.34 -10.50 -14.80
CA ARG A 232 0.00 -11.55 -15.79
C ARG A 232 0.72 -12.86 -15.49
N GLU A 233 2.00 -12.82 -15.13
CA GLU A 233 2.78 -13.99 -14.73
C GLU A 233 2.26 -14.61 -13.44
N GLU A 234 1.91 -13.81 -12.43
CA GLU A 234 1.30 -14.30 -11.19
C GLU A 234 -0.01 -15.02 -11.46
N ARG A 235 -0.87 -14.50 -12.35
CA ARG A 235 -2.09 -15.20 -12.80
C ARG A 235 -1.77 -16.50 -13.53
N ARG A 236 -0.69 -16.54 -14.32
CA ARG A 236 -0.24 -17.76 -15.02
C ARG A 236 0.28 -18.82 -14.03
N LEU A 237 1.05 -18.40 -13.02
CA LEU A 237 1.65 -19.28 -12.01
C LEU A 237 0.61 -19.80 -11.01
N GLN A 238 -0.36 -18.97 -10.64
CA GLN A 238 -1.48 -19.36 -9.79
C GLN A 238 -2.80 -19.32 -10.57
N PRO A 239 -3.08 -20.38 -11.34
CA PRO A 239 -4.35 -20.47 -12.05
C PRO A 239 -5.53 -20.37 -11.08
N LEU A 240 -6.60 -19.72 -11.53
CA LEU A 240 -7.87 -19.58 -10.79
C LEU A 240 -8.34 -20.89 -10.13
N GLU A 241 -8.25 -22.01 -10.84
CA GLU A 241 -8.59 -23.35 -10.32
C GLU A 241 -7.88 -23.67 -8.99
N SER A 242 -6.58 -23.37 -8.88
CA SER A 242 -5.80 -23.66 -7.67
C SER A 242 -6.19 -22.75 -6.51
N ARG A 243 -6.69 -21.54 -6.78
CA ARG A 243 -7.23 -20.65 -5.74
C ARG A 243 -8.60 -21.11 -5.29
N LEU A 244 -9.49 -21.45 -6.23
CA LEU A 244 -10.82 -21.96 -5.93
C LEU A 244 -10.75 -23.26 -5.12
N ARG A 245 -9.85 -24.19 -5.46
CA ARG A 245 -9.62 -25.44 -4.71
C ARG A 245 -9.14 -25.26 -3.27
N LYS A 246 -8.50 -24.12 -2.94
CA LYS A 246 -8.09 -23.84 -1.55
C LYS A 246 -9.26 -23.43 -0.67
N ALA A 247 -10.27 -22.78 -1.26
CA ALA A 247 -11.43 -22.26 -0.55
C ALA A 247 -12.63 -23.22 -0.61
N LEU A 248 -12.75 -24.01 -1.68
CA LEU A 248 -13.86 -24.92 -1.94
C LEU A 248 -13.36 -26.36 -1.87
N VAL A 249 -14.01 -27.16 -1.04
CA VAL A 249 -13.76 -28.61 -0.95
C VAL A 249 -14.76 -29.32 -1.86
N GLY A 250 -14.26 -29.97 -2.91
CA GLY A 250 -15.09 -30.68 -3.90
C GLY A 250 -15.49 -29.83 -5.12
N GLN A 251 -16.54 -30.24 -5.84
CA GLN A 251 -17.09 -29.53 -7.02
C GLN A 251 -16.10 -29.27 -8.17
N GLU A 252 -15.17 -30.21 -8.41
CA GLU A 252 -14.13 -30.08 -9.43
C GLU A 252 -14.66 -29.74 -10.83
N ALA A 253 -15.82 -30.30 -11.21
CA ALA A 253 -16.45 -30.00 -12.49
C ALA A 253 -16.86 -28.51 -12.62
N ALA A 254 -17.54 -27.97 -11.59
CA ALA A 254 -17.94 -26.56 -11.58
C ALA A 254 -16.73 -25.62 -11.58
N ILE A 255 -15.71 -25.93 -10.77
CA ILE A 255 -14.46 -25.16 -10.71
C ILE A 255 -13.78 -25.14 -12.09
N ARG A 256 -13.68 -26.29 -12.78
CA ARG A 256 -13.05 -26.39 -14.10
C ARG A 256 -13.82 -25.61 -15.15
N THR A 257 -15.15 -25.73 -15.19
CA THR A 257 -15.99 -25.03 -16.18
C THR A 257 -15.92 -23.52 -16.02
N VAL A 258 -16.09 -23.02 -14.80
CA VAL A 258 -16.00 -21.58 -14.49
C VAL A 258 -14.60 -21.05 -14.80
N SER A 259 -13.55 -21.79 -14.40
CA SER A 259 -12.17 -21.38 -14.66
C SER A 259 -11.83 -21.38 -16.16
N ALA A 260 -12.32 -22.34 -16.93
CA ALA A 260 -12.12 -22.38 -18.37
C ALA A 260 -12.80 -21.22 -19.09
N ALA A 261 -14.02 -20.86 -18.70
CA ALA A 261 -14.74 -19.72 -19.27
C ALA A 261 -14.06 -18.39 -18.93
N ILE A 262 -13.61 -18.20 -17.68
CA ILE A 262 -12.88 -16.99 -17.27
C ILE A 262 -11.53 -16.88 -18.00
N ARG A 263 -10.79 -17.99 -18.15
CA ARG A 263 -9.54 -18.01 -18.94
C ARG A 263 -9.75 -17.61 -20.39
N ARG A 264 -10.82 -18.10 -21.04
CA ARG A 264 -11.17 -17.69 -22.41
C ARG A 264 -11.42 -16.18 -22.48
N LYS A 265 -12.14 -15.65 -21.49
CA LYS A 265 -12.40 -14.21 -21.39
C LYS A 265 -11.14 -13.38 -21.20
N GLU A 266 -10.24 -13.76 -20.31
CA GLU A 266 -8.95 -13.06 -20.09
C GLU A 266 -8.08 -13.04 -21.36
N ASN A 267 -8.21 -14.05 -22.23
CA ASN A 267 -7.50 -14.12 -23.50
C ASN A 267 -8.23 -13.44 -24.68
N GLY A 268 -9.41 -12.82 -24.44
CA GLY A 268 -10.22 -12.21 -25.48
C GLY A 268 -10.92 -13.20 -26.41
N TRP A 269 -11.06 -14.46 -26.00
CA TRP A 269 -11.77 -15.52 -26.75
C TRP A 269 -13.23 -15.64 -26.26
N TYR A 270 -13.93 -14.52 -26.23
CA TYR A 270 -15.33 -14.46 -25.84
C TYR A 270 -16.05 -13.40 -26.67
N ASP A 271 -17.37 -13.49 -26.73
CA ASP A 271 -18.19 -12.50 -27.39
C ASP A 271 -18.31 -11.26 -26.51
N GLU A 272 -17.88 -10.08 -26.98
CA GLU A 272 -17.99 -8.85 -26.21
C GLU A 272 -19.44 -8.39 -26.03
N ASP A 273 -20.33 -8.83 -26.92
CA ASP A 273 -21.75 -8.45 -26.97
C ASP A 273 -22.63 -9.30 -26.05
N HIS A 274 -22.07 -10.32 -25.38
CA HIS A 274 -22.81 -11.17 -24.44
C HIS A 274 -22.06 -11.39 -23.11
N PRO A 275 -22.74 -11.24 -21.96
CA PRO A 275 -22.13 -11.53 -20.66
C PRO A 275 -21.87 -13.03 -20.48
N LEU A 276 -20.86 -13.39 -19.67
CA LEU A 276 -20.70 -14.78 -19.25
C LEU A 276 -21.77 -15.12 -18.20
N VAL A 277 -22.64 -16.08 -18.49
CA VAL A 277 -23.71 -16.51 -17.58
C VAL A 277 -23.46 -17.96 -17.14
N PHE A 278 -23.57 -18.20 -15.83
CA PHE A 278 -23.54 -19.53 -15.22
C PHE A 278 -24.83 -19.78 -14.43
N LEU A 279 -25.34 -21.00 -14.52
CA LEU A 279 -26.45 -21.49 -13.70
C LEU A 279 -25.94 -22.60 -12.78
N PHE A 280 -25.95 -22.35 -11.47
CA PHE A 280 -25.55 -23.34 -10.46
C PHE A 280 -26.76 -24.05 -9.86
N LEU A 281 -26.84 -25.35 -10.14
CA LEU A 281 -27.85 -26.28 -9.64
C LEU A 281 -27.28 -27.12 -8.49
N GLY A 282 -28.12 -27.54 -7.53
CA GLY A 282 -27.70 -28.33 -6.36
C GLY A 282 -28.43 -27.96 -5.06
N SER A 283 -28.20 -28.69 -3.97
CA SER A 283 -28.83 -28.38 -2.69
C SER A 283 -28.25 -27.11 -2.04
N SER A 284 -29.00 -26.53 -1.10
CA SER A 284 -28.50 -25.45 -0.26
C SER A 284 -27.28 -25.90 0.56
N GLY A 285 -26.34 -24.99 0.81
CA GLY A 285 -25.17 -25.22 1.65
C GLY A 285 -23.97 -25.91 1.01
N ILE A 286 -24.04 -26.38 -0.25
CA ILE A 286 -22.89 -27.03 -0.91
C ILE A 286 -21.79 -26.02 -1.33
N GLY A 287 -22.07 -24.71 -1.35
CA GLY A 287 -21.05 -23.67 -1.61
C GLY A 287 -21.14 -22.94 -2.95
N LYS A 288 -22.28 -22.95 -3.63
CA LYS A 288 -22.52 -22.18 -4.87
C LYS A 288 -22.26 -20.68 -4.70
N THR A 289 -22.80 -20.12 -3.61
CA THR A 289 -22.60 -18.71 -3.24
C THR A 289 -21.13 -18.42 -2.93
N GLU A 290 -20.42 -19.40 -2.34
CA GLU A 290 -19.02 -19.25 -2.02
C GLU A 290 -18.16 -19.25 -3.29
N LEU A 291 -18.45 -20.13 -4.26
CA LEU A 291 -17.82 -20.09 -5.58
C LEU A 291 -17.98 -18.72 -6.26
N ALA A 292 -19.17 -18.12 -6.20
CA ALA A 292 -19.42 -16.78 -6.73
C ALA A 292 -18.55 -15.70 -6.06
N LYS A 293 -18.46 -15.73 -4.73
CA LYS A 293 -17.63 -14.79 -3.95
C LYS A 293 -16.14 -14.95 -4.27
N GLN A 294 -15.65 -16.19 -4.38
CA GLN A 294 -14.25 -16.47 -4.68
C GLN A 294 -13.88 -16.04 -6.10
N VAL A 295 -14.79 -16.20 -7.08
CA VAL A 295 -14.61 -15.68 -8.44
C VAL A 295 -14.56 -14.15 -8.44
N ALA A 296 -15.45 -13.49 -7.70
CA ALA A 296 -15.43 -12.03 -7.57
C ALA A 296 -14.14 -11.52 -6.91
N ALA A 297 -13.69 -12.19 -5.85
CA ALA A 297 -12.42 -11.88 -5.19
C ALA A 297 -11.22 -12.09 -6.11
N TYR A 298 -11.24 -13.07 -7.01
CA TYR A 298 -10.19 -13.25 -8.01
C TYR A 298 -10.18 -12.11 -9.05
N LEU A 299 -11.35 -11.77 -9.60
CA LEU A 299 -11.46 -10.77 -10.68
C LEU A 299 -11.23 -9.33 -10.18
N HIS A 300 -11.71 -9.02 -8.98
CA HIS A 300 -11.75 -7.66 -8.44
C HIS A 300 -10.82 -7.41 -7.24
N LYS A 301 -10.08 -8.44 -6.80
CA LYS A 301 -9.17 -8.38 -5.64
C LYS A 301 -9.90 -7.78 -4.43
N ASP A 302 -9.54 -6.56 -4.02
CA ASP A 302 -10.03 -5.89 -2.81
C ASP A 302 -11.23 -4.94 -3.03
N VAL A 303 -11.74 -4.84 -4.27
CA VAL A 303 -12.86 -3.94 -4.56
C VAL A 303 -14.17 -4.58 -4.06
N LYS A 304 -14.62 -4.16 -2.86
CA LYS A 304 -15.88 -4.64 -2.25
C LYS A 304 -17.11 -4.46 -3.16
N LYS A 305 -17.11 -3.44 -4.02
CA LYS A 305 -18.19 -3.17 -4.98
C LYS A 305 -18.19 -4.12 -6.20
N GLY A 306 -17.17 -4.96 -6.35
CA GLY A 306 -17.04 -5.91 -7.46
C GLY A 306 -17.91 -7.16 -7.33
N PHE A 307 -18.57 -7.35 -6.18
CA PHE A 307 -19.53 -8.43 -5.95
C PHE A 307 -20.90 -7.84 -5.62
N ILE A 308 -21.87 -8.08 -6.48
CA ILE A 308 -23.26 -7.65 -6.30
C ILE A 308 -24.09 -8.91 -6.02
N ARG A 309 -24.76 -8.95 -4.87
CA ARG A 309 -25.70 -10.03 -4.53
C ARG A 309 -27.10 -9.46 -4.53
N ILE A 310 -27.99 -10.11 -5.26
CA ILE A 310 -29.41 -9.77 -5.34
C ILE A 310 -30.18 -11.01 -4.91
N ASP A 311 -31.02 -10.86 -3.90
CA ASP A 311 -31.90 -11.91 -3.42
C ASP A 311 -33.19 -11.88 -4.23
N MET A 312 -33.41 -12.93 -5.03
CA MET A 312 -34.57 -12.98 -5.91
C MET A 312 -35.88 -13.30 -5.18
N SER A 313 -35.81 -13.68 -3.90
CA SER A 313 -36.98 -13.79 -3.03
C SER A 313 -37.70 -12.45 -2.80
N GLU A 314 -37.00 -11.33 -2.96
CA GLU A 314 -37.57 -9.98 -2.80
C GLU A 314 -38.38 -9.50 -4.02
N TYR A 315 -38.42 -10.30 -5.10
CA TYR A 315 -39.08 -9.95 -6.37
C TYR A 315 -40.14 -10.98 -6.77
N GLN A 316 -40.95 -11.43 -5.81
CA GLN A 316 -42.04 -12.38 -6.04
C GLN A 316 -43.25 -11.73 -6.72
N GLN A 317 -43.43 -10.41 -6.57
CA GLN A 317 -44.59 -9.68 -7.06
C GLN A 317 -44.25 -8.88 -8.32
N LYS A 318 -45.24 -8.71 -9.19
CA LYS A 318 -45.10 -7.99 -10.47
C LYS A 318 -44.60 -6.55 -10.32
N HIS A 319 -45.02 -5.85 -9.27
CA HIS A 319 -44.64 -4.44 -9.04
C HIS A 319 -43.22 -4.29 -8.48
N GLU A 320 -42.56 -5.38 -8.09
CA GLU A 320 -41.17 -5.36 -7.60
C GLU A 320 -40.16 -5.33 -8.74
N VAL A 321 -40.57 -5.67 -9.99
CA VAL A 321 -39.74 -5.55 -11.19
C VAL A 321 -39.22 -4.12 -11.38
N SER A 322 -40.04 -3.12 -11.05
CA SER A 322 -39.63 -1.70 -11.12
C SER A 322 -38.52 -1.35 -10.13
N LYS A 323 -38.41 -2.04 -8.99
CA LYS A 323 -37.27 -1.87 -8.06
C LYS A 323 -35.98 -2.47 -8.62
N PHE A 324 -36.10 -3.52 -9.44
CA PHE A 324 -34.97 -4.24 -10.02
C PHE A 324 -34.22 -3.41 -11.08
N ILE A 325 -34.96 -2.82 -12.04
CA ILE A 325 -34.41 -2.12 -13.22
C ILE A 325 -34.58 -0.60 -13.12
N GLY A 326 -35.67 -0.15 -12.48
CA GLY A 326 -36.11 1.24 -12.40
C GLY A 326 -37.59 1.38 -12.76
N SER A 327 -38.24 2.42 -12.21
CA SER A 327 -39.60 2.78 -12.61
C SER A 327 -39.59 3.38 -14.02
N PRO A 328 -40.64 3.19 -14.84
CA PRO A 328 -40.77 3.86 -16.14
C PRO A 328 -41.03 5.37 -16.00
N PRO A 329 -40.75 6.18 -17.05
CA PRO A 329 -40.95 7.63 -17.03
C PRO A 329 -42.39 8.00 -16.73
N GLY A 330 -42.56 8.95 -15.79
CA GLY A 330 -43.87 9.40 -15.31
C GLY A 330 -44.35 8.72 -14.01
N TYR A 331 -43.60 7.77 -13.45
CA TYR A 331 -43.89 7.16 -12.15
C TYR A 331 -42.96 7.71 -11.04
N ILE A 332 -43.46 7.75 -9.80
CA ILE A 332 -42.68 8.17 -8.63
C ILE A 332 -41.47 7.24 -8.48
N GLY A 333 -40.28 7.82 -8.36
CA GLY A 333 -39.02 7.07 -8.28
C GLY A 333 -38.31 6.87 -9.63
N HIS A 334 -38.78 7.47 -10.73
CA HIS A 334 -38.09 7.41 -12.03
C HIS A 334 -36.64 7.95 -12.01
N GLU A 335 -36.36 8.97 -11.19
CA GLU A 335 -35.01 9.54 -11.06
C GLU A 335 -34.07 8.66 -10.21
N GLN A 336 -34.61 7.68 -9.47
CA GLN A 336 -33.85 6.68 -8.73
C GLN A 336 -33.75 5.43 -9.61
N GLY A 337 -32.57 5.16 -10.16
CA GLY A 337 -32.33 3.94 -10.93
C GLY A 337 -32.70 2.67 -10.15
N GLY A 338 -32.87 1.54 -10.85
CA GLY A 338 -33.06 0.25 -10.21
C GLY A 338 -31.83 -0.22 -9.43
N GLN A 339 -32.06 -1.15 -8.50
CA GLN A 339 -31.01 -1.69 -7.64
C GLN A 339 -29.87 -2.34 -8.45
N LEU A 340 -30.18 -3.03 -9.55
CA LEU A 340 -29.17 -3.61 -10.43
C LEU A 340 -28.47 -2.55 -11.28
N THR A 341 -29.23 -1.60 -11.84
CA THR A 341 -28.71 -0.59 -12.77
C THR A 341 -27.81 0.41 -12.06
N GLU A 342 -28.14 0.83 -10.83
CA GLU A 342 -27.28 1.70 -10.01
C GLU A 342 -25.99 0.97 -9.59
N ALA A 343 -26.09 -0.29 -9.18
CA ALA A 343 -24.93 -1.08 -8.78
C ALA A 343 -23.95 -1.31 -9.95
N LEU A 344 -24.49 -1.58 -11.15
CA LEU A 344 -23.69 -1.71 -12.38
C LEU A 344 -23.16 -0.37 -12.88
N ALA A 345 -23.85 0.74 -12.68
CA ALA A 345 -23.33 2.08 -12.98
C ALA A 345 -22.09 2.40 -12.13
N ALA A 346 -22.07 1.96 -10.86
CA ALA A 346 -20.90 2.12 -9.99
C ALA A 346 -19.72 1.21 -10.40
N CYS A 347 -19.98 -0.01 -10.86
CA CYS A 347 -18.97 -0.98 -11.28
C CYS A 347 -19.48 -1.81 -12.48
N PRO A 348 -19.19 -1.41 -13.74
CA PRO A 348 -19.75 -2.06 -14.92
C PRO A 348 -19.23 -3.50 -15.10
N ASN A 349 -18.06 -3.78 -14.53
CA ASN A 349 -17.35 -5.04 -14.66
C ASN A 349 -17.64 -6.03 -13.52
N ALA A 350 -18.62 -5.78 -12.65
CA ALA A 350 -18.88 -6.57 -11.45
C ALA A 350 -19.36 -8.00 -11.73
N VAL A 351 -19.18 -8.88 -10.74
CA VAL A 351 -19.81 -10.20 -10.68
C VAL A 351 -21.16 -10.07 -10.00
N VAL A 352 -22.23 -10.48 -10.69
CA VAL A 352 -23.60 -10.41 -10.16
C VAL A 352 -24.09 -11.81 -9.81
N LEU A 353 -24.46 -12.00 -8.55
CA LEU A 353 -25.09 -13.21 -8.04
C LEU A 353 -26.58 -12.96 -7.84
N PHE A 354 -27.40 -13.70 -8.56
CA PHE A 354 -28.83 -13.81 -8.32
C PHE A 354 -29.09 -15.07 -7.50
N ASP A 355 -29.44 -14.85 -6.23
CA ASP A 355 -29.73 -15.91 -5.27
C ASP A 355 -31.21 -16.31 -5.37
N GLU A 356 -31.54 -17.60 -5.26
CA GLU A 356 -32.92 -18.11 -5.27
C GLU A 356 -33.77 -17.67 -6.48
N THR A 357 -33.18 -17.73 -7.69
CA THR A 357 -33.78 -17.27 -8.95
C THR A 357 -35.13 -17.90 -9.27
N GLU A 358 -35.41 -19.08 -8.75
CA GLU A 358 -36.68 -19.76 -8.85
C GLU A 358 -37.87 -19.09 -8.16
N LYS A 359 -37.60 -18.26 -7.15
CA LYS A 359 -38.64 -17.58 -6.37
C LYS A 359 -39.06 -16.26 -7.00
N ALA A 360 -38.33 -15.76 -8.00
CA ALA A 360 -38.68 -14.53 -8.70
C ALA A 360 -39.95 -14.68 -9.54
N HIS A 361 -40.64 -13.56 -9.72
CA HIS A 361 -41.76 -13.45 -10.67
C HIS A 361 -41.28 -13.66 -12.12
N PRO A 362 -42.09 -14.31 -12.99
CA PRO A 362 -41.73 -14.55 -14.40
C PRO A 362 -41.34 -13.29 -15.19
N ASP A 363 -41.95 -12.14 -14.89
CA ASP A 363 -41.62 -10.86 -15.53
C ASP A 363 -40.17 -10.41 -15.21
N VAL A 364 -39.64 -10.73 -14.02
CA VAL A 364 -38.23 -10.46 -13.66
C VAL A 364 -37.30 -11.34 -14.48
N LEU A 365 -37.62 -12.63 -14.59
CA LEU A 365 -36.85 -13.58 -15.41
C LEU A 365 -36.85 -13.17 -16.89
N THR A 366 -37.99 -12.69 -17.40
CA THR A 366 -38.10 -12.16 -18.76
C THR A 366 -37.18 -10.96 -18.98
N ALA A 367 -37.10 -10.05 -18.01
CA ALA A 367 -36.19 -8.92 -18.09
C ALA A 367 -34.71 -9.34 -17.98
N LEU A 368 -34.39 -10.37 -17.19
CA LEU A 368 -33.04 -10.97 -17.15
C LEU A 368 -32.64 -11.59 -18.48
N LEU A 369 -33.56 -12.26 -19.19
CA LEU A 369 -33.28 -12.79 -20.51
C LEU A 369 -32.89 -11.69 -21.49
N GLN A 370 -33.57 -10.54 -21.45
CA GLN A 370 -33.20 -9.37 -22.24
C GLN A 370 -31.79 -8.85 -21.89
N LEU A 371 -31.44 -8.82 -20.60
CA LEU A 371 -30.10 -8.48 -20.11
C LEU A 371 -29.00 -9.44 -20.62
N PHE A 372 -29.34 -10.69 -20.94
CA PHE A 372 -28.39 -11.70 -21.42
C PHE A 372 -28.27 -11.71 -22.96
N ASP A 373 -29.36 -11.40 -23.67
CA ASP A 373 -29.43 -11.42 -25.13
C ASP A 373 -28.93 -10.10 -25.77
N GLU A 374 -29.06 -8.95 -25.11
CA GLU A 374 -28.59 -7.67 -25.65
C GLU A 374 -27.79 -6.88 -24.59
N VAL A 375 -26.49 -6.60 -24.82
CA VAL A 375 -25.70 -5.70 -23.95
C VAL A 375 -26.27 -4.27 -23.89
N SER A 376 -27.20 -3.92 -24.79
CA SER A 376 -28.00 -2.70 -24.73
C SER A 376 -29.39 -2.99 -24.16
N VAL A 377 -29.54 -2.91 -22.84
CA VAL A 377 -30.87 -2.80 -22.25
C VAL A 377 -31.45 -1.45 -22.64
N VAL A 378 -32.54 -1.45 -23.39
CA VAL A 378 -33.31 -0.23 -23.66
C VAL A 378 -34.07 0.13 -22.40
N THR A 379 -33.46 0.97 -21.55
CA THR A 379 -34.21 1.73 -20.53
C THR A 379 -35.19 2.68 -21.23
N CYS A 380 -36.31 3.02 -20.60
CA CYS A 380 -37.31 3.95 -21.13
C CYS A 380 -36.84 5.42 -21.15
N GLU A 381 -35.62 5.67 -21.60
CA GLU A 381 -35.08 6.98 -21.88
C GLU A 381 -34.67 7.01 -23.35
N PHE A 382 -35.02 8.07 -24.07
CA PHE A 382 -34.46 8.40 -25.39
C PHE A 382 -33.00 8.88 -25.30
N VAL A 383 -32.28 8.41 -24.27
CA VAL A 383 -30.84 8.47 -24.17
C VAL A 383 -30.37 7.06 -24.47
N ARG A 384 -29.73 6.86 -25.64
CA ARG A 384 -28.78 5.77 -25.82
C ARG A 384 -27.67 5.98 -24.79
N LEU A 385 -27.95 5.65 -23.54
CA LEU A 385 -26.93 5.37 -22.57
C LEU A 385 -26.33 4.07 -23.09
N ASN A 386 -25.33 4.22 -23.96
CA ASN A 386 -24.32 3.22 -24.27
C ASN A 386 -23.55 2.94 -22.98
N VAL A 387 -24.24 2.56 -21.90
CA VAL A 387 -23.63 1.79 -20.84
C VAL A 387 -23.41 0.46 -21.53
N SER A 388 -22.22 0.29 -22.11
CA SER A 388 -21.71 -1.02 -22.46
C SER A 388 -21.62 -1.74 -21.11
N VAL A 389 -22.73 -2.37 -20.73
CA VAL A 389 -22.82 -3.15 -19.50
C VAL A 389 -21.99 -4.39 -19.80
N ARG A 390 -20.68 -4.29 -19.58
CA ARG A 390 -19.75 -5.43 -19.63
C ARG A 390 -19.98 -6.28 -18.38
N LEU A 391 -21.21 -6.78 -18.22
CA LEU A 391 -21.61 -7.71 -17.18
C LEU A 391 -20.70 -8.92 -17.30
N ASN A 392 -19.80 -9.08 -16.33
CA ASN A 392 -18.64 -9.91 -16.59
C ASN A 392 -18.89 -11.37 -16.29
N VAL A 393 -19.66 -11.64 -15.25
CA VAL A 393 -20.07 -12.97 -14.81
C VAL A 393 -21.41 -12.83 -14.09
N VAL A 394 -22.45 -13.46 -14.62
CA VAL A 394 -23.75 -13.61 -13.97
C VAL A 394 -23.86 -15.02 -13.42
N ILE A 395 -24.25 -15.15 -12.16
CA ILE A 395 -24.45 -16.44 -11.51
C ILE A 395 -25.90 -16.53 -11.06
N LEU A 396 -26.62 -17.50 -11.62
CA LEU A 396 -27.97 -17.85 -11.20
C LEU A 396 -27.89 -19.05 -10.26
N ARG A 397 -28.54 -18.98 -9.10
CA ARG A 397 -28.67 -20.11 -8.17
C ARG A 397 -30.12 -20.60 -8.15
N THR A 398 -30.32 -21.91 -8.17
CA THR A 398 -31.61 -22.54 -7.83
C THR A 398 -31.47 -23.72 -6.86
N ASP A 399 -32.42 -23.90 -5.95
CA ASP A 399 -32.38 -24.96 -4.94
C ASP A 399 -33.33 -26.15 -5.23
N TYR A 400 -33.90 -26.24 -6.44
CA TYR A 400 -34.95 -27.22 -6.80
C TYR A 400 -34.57 -28.72 -6.69
N PHE A 401 -33.30 -29.09 -6.76
CA PHE A 401 -32.88 -30.49 -6.71
C PHE A 401 -32.46 -30.92 -5.29
N SER A 402 -33.42 -31.07 -4.39
CA SER A 402 -33.21 -31.67 -3.06
C SER A 402 -33.57 -33.16 -2.99
N HIS A 403 -34.15 -33.75 -4.05
CA HIS A 403 -34.53 -35.17 -4.08
C HIS A 403 -34.29 -35.86 -5.43
N PRO A 404 -33.27 -36.73 -5.54
CA PRO A 404 -33.38 -37.97 -6.28
C PRO A 404 -33.64 -39.11 -5.28
N LYS A 405 -34.83 -39.73 -5.34
CA LYS A 405 -35.05 -41.04 -4.72
C LYS A 405 -34.32 -42.08 -5.56
N GLY A 406 -33.09 -42.43 -5.19
CA GLY A 406 -32.36 -43.57 -5.76
C GLY A 406 -30.84 -43.48 -5.55
N PRO A 407 -30.12 -44.62 -5.43
CA PRO A 407 -28.67 -44.61 -5.39
C PRO A 407 -28.17 -44.35 -6.82
N ILE A 408 -27.50 -43.22 -7.03
CA ILE A 408 -26.87 -42.90 -8.31
C ILE A 408 -25.37 -42.76 -8.07
N ASP A 409 -24.68 -43.88 -8.25
CA ASP A 409 -23.29 -43.88 -8.66
C ASP A 409 -23.24 -43.36 -10.11
N GLY A 410 -22.67 -42.16 -10.32
CA GLY A 410 -22.33 -41.65 -11.66
C GLY A 410 -23.45 -40.95 -12.44
N TRP A 411 -23.13 -39.80 -13.04
CA TRP A 411 -24.05 -39.01 -13.86
C TRP A 411 -24.17 -39.60 -15.27
N SER A 412 -25.40 -39.86 -15.72
CA SER A 412 -25.72 -40.35 -17.06
C SER A 412 -26.05 -39.20 -18.03
N TRP A 413 -25.56 -39.33 -19.27
CA TRP A 413 -25.53 -38.30 -20.33
C TRP A 413 -26.70 -38.38 -21.30
N THR A 414 -27.19 -37.24 -21.80
CA THR A 414 -27.80 -37.14 -23.14
C THR A 414 -27.41 -35.86 -23.86
N HIS A 415 -26.83 -36.03 -25.05
CA HIS A 415 -26.51 -34.97 -26.02
C HIS A 415 -27.79 -34.44 -26.67
N ASN A 416 -27.98 -33.12 -26.71
CA ASN A 416 -28.76 -32.50 -27.79
C ASN A 416 -28.11 -31.22 -28.28
N ARG A 417 -27.71 -31.27 -29.56
CA ARG A 417 -27.07 -30.20 -30.32
C ARG A 417 -28.17 -29.28 -30.85
N LEU A 418 -28.49 -28.22 -30.13
CA LEU A 418 -29.34 -27.14 -30.63
C LEU A 418 -28.51 -25.87 -30.85
N GLN A 419 -28.20 -25.64 -32.12
CA GLN A 419 -27.93 -24.35 -32.76
C GLN A 419 -27.14 -23.32 -31.95
N GLY A 420 -25.81 -23.40 -32.00
CA GLY A 420 -24.90 -22.23 -31.99
C GLY A 420 -24.97 -21.25 -30.82
N ARG A 421 -25.73 -21.52 -29.76
CA ARG A 421 -25.89 -20.64 -28.60
C ARG A 421 -25.06 -21.17 -27.43
N ASN A 422 -24.22 -20.33 -26.84
CA ASN A 422 -23.47 -20.67 -25.63
C ASN A 422 -24.38 -20.59 -24.39
N PHE A 423 -25.37 -21.46 -24.31
CA PHE A 423 -25.99 -21.79 -23.03
C PHE A 423 -25.30 -23.05 -22.50
N TYR A 424 -24.52 -22.92 -21.43
CA TYR A 424 -23.99 -24.07 -20.71
C TYR A 424 -25.13 -24.65 -19.85
N TYR A 425 -25.95 -25.50 -20.47
CA TYR A 425 -26.79 -26.46 -19.76
C TYR A 425 -26.00 -27.77 -19.65
N ASP A 426 -25.60 -28.15 -18.44
CA ASP A 426 -25.26 -29.54 -18.14
C ASP A 426 -26.35 -30.05 -17.17
N PHE A 427 -27.12 -31.03 -17.63
CA PHE A 427 -28.12 -31.77 -16.86
C PHE A 427 -27.48 -32.66 -15.80
#